data_AF-A0A3B1DX33-F1
#
_entry.id   AF-A0A3B1DX33-F1
#
_cell.length_a   1.000
_cell.length_b   1.000
_cell.length_c   1.000
_cell.angle_alpha   90.00
_cell.angle_beta   90.00
_cell.angle_gamma   90.00
#
_symmetry.space_group_name_H-M   'P 1'
#
loop_
_entity.id
_entity.type
_entity.pdbx_description
1 polymer ?
#
loop_
_entity_poly.entity_id
_entity_poly.type
_entity_poly.pdbx_seq_one_letter_code
_entity_poly.pdbx_strand_id
1 'polypeptide(L)'
;MLDTLATISAAASSTSAAIAFPLSLRRAWPRDTSRLGVQYVDAAGHTIPGQWHADTAETRSLFRKLTRQGHSALLAEAGESLVVLQPGGAENKLPALAALLARRGAVLVTHRPGRRAVVQLAAAEGVRFAKALRPSRAGRVLRANRFVEVLADRAFGVAVIEEADEAEGLLTMRSLPGRNLHALARDDAEAFVEGCRAAGRALRSLHVPAPAWLPVHDAQAEIAMLQERLASVERFVPELHSAIAQAFSLV
;
A
#
# COMPACT_ATOMS: atom_id res chain seq x y z
N MET A 1 1.34 -17.18 13.09
CA MET A 1 0.24 -16.18 12.98
C MET A 1 -0.20 -15.96 11.54
N LEU A 2 0.72 -15.71 10.60
CA LEU A 2 0.33 -15.52 9.19
C LEU A 2 -0.38 -16.75 8.61
N ASP A 3 -0.06 -17.96 9.07
CA ASP A 3 -0.79 -19.18 8.69
C ASP A 3 -2.27 -19.13 9.08
N THR A 4 -2.55 -18.57 10.27
CA THR A 4 -3.92 -18.33 10.76
C THR A 4 -4.67 -17.33 9.87
N LEU A 5 -3.95 -16.39 9.25
CA LEU A 5 -4.49 -15.39 8.32
C LEU A 5 -4.45 -15.84 6.86
N ALA A 6 -3.95 -17.05 6.55
CA ALA A 6 -3.65 -17.43 5.16
C ALA A 6 -4.91 -17.55 4.30
N THR A 7 -6.01 -18.02 4.87
CA THR A 7 -7.27 -18.25 4.18
C THR A 7 -8.44 -17.78 5.02
N ILE A 8 -9.39 -17.11 4.38
CA ILE A 8 -10.71 -16.81 4.96
C ILE A 8 -11.76 -17.51 4.09
N SER A 9 -12.54 -18.41 4.69
CA SER A 9 -13.52 -19.21 3.95
C SER A 9 -14.92 -18.57 3.93
N ALA A 10 -15.23 -17.67 4.87
CA ALA A 10 -16.51 -16.98 4.93
C ALA A 10 -16.41 -15.66 5.71
N ALA A 11 -17.38 -14.78 5.49
CA ALA A 11 -17.59 -13.63 6.36
C ALA A 11 -18.32 -14.05 7.65
N ALA A 12 -17.94 -13.47 8.78
CA ALA A 12 -18.65 -13.62 10.05
C ALA A 12 -19.88 -12.70 10.15
N SER A 13 -20.00 -11.72 9.24
CA SER A 13 -21.16 -10.83 9.12
C SER A 13 -21.91 -11.03 7.81
N SER A 14 -23.25 -11.05 7.87
CA SER A 14 -24.12 -11.10 6.69
C SER A 14 -24.25 -9.73 6.03
N THR A 15 -23.33 -9.40 5.13
CA THR A 15 -23.43 -8.16 4.34
C THR A 15 -23.26 -8.44 2.86
N SER A 16 -24.05 -7.73 2.05
CA SER A 16 -24.24 -7.85 0.59
C SER A 16 -23.00 -7.51 -0.27
N ALA A 17 -21.79 -7.45 0.30
CA ALA A 17 -20.61 -7.21 -0.52
C ALA A 17 -20.36 -8.42 -1.42
N ALA A 18 -20.30 -8.20 -2.74
CA ALA A 18 -19.98 -9.23 -3.73
C ALA A 18 -18.50 -9.63 -3.63
N ILE A 19 -18.15 -10.40 -2.60
CA ILE A 19 -16.84 -11.02 -2.43
C ILE A 19 -16.98 -12.52 -2.72
N ALA A 20 -16.13 -13.04 -3.60
CA ALA A 20 -16.09 -14.47 -3.89
C ALA A 20 -15.13 -15.20 -2.95
N PHE A 21 -15.65 -15.96 -1.99
CA PHE A 21 -14.84 -16.81 -1.12
C PHE A 21 -14.39 -18.10 -1.85
N PRO A 22 -13.29 -18.76 -1.41
CA PRO A 22 -12.40 -18.37 -0.32
C PRO A 22 -11.49 -17.19 -0.70
N LEU A 23 -11.03 -16.47 0.31
CA LEU A 23 -10.01 -15.44 0.17
C LEU A 23 -8.64 -16.04 0.51
N SER A 24 -7.65 -15.78 -0.34
CA SER A 24 -6.25 -16.17 -0.09
C SER A 24 -5.39 -14.94 0.22
N LEU A 25 -4.66 -14.99 1.33
CA LEU A 25 -3.74 -13.93 1.71
C LEU A 25 -2.62 -13.82 0.66
N ARG A 26 -2.45 -12.61 0.12
CA ARG A 26 -1.35 -12.30 -0.81
C ARG A 26 -0.22 -11.55 -0.13
N ARG A 27 -0.56 -10.60 0.75
CA ARG A 27 0.42 -9.75 1.44
C ARG A 27 -0.09 -9.37 2.82
N ALA A 28 0.83 -9.24 3.75
CA ALA A 28 0.63 -8.58 5.03
C ALA A 28 1.74 -7.54 5.24
N TRP A 29 1.40 -6.41 5.84
CA TRP A 29 2.36 -5.36 6.17
C TRP A 29 2.16 -4.93 7.61
N PRO A 30 3.17 -5.14 8.48
CA PRO A 30 3.12 -4.64 9.84
C PRO A 30 3.00 -3.12 9.86
N ARG A 31 1.97 -2.65 10.56
CA ARG A 31 1.79 -1.24 10.82
C ARG A 31 2.63 -0.81 12.02
N ASP A 32 2.60 -1.65 13.03
CA ASP A 32 3.29 -1.68 14.31
C ASP A 32 3.12 -3.11 14.88
N THR A 33 3.54 -3.35 16.12
CA THR A 33 3.49 -4.67 16.77
C THR A 33 2.08 -5.17 17.09
N SER A 34 1.03 -4.35 16.98
CA SER A 34 -0.35 -4.75 17.27
C SER A 34 -1.26 -4.74 16.05
N ARG A 35 -0.79 -4.30 14.88
CA ARG A 35 -1.64 -4.10 13.70
C ARG A 35 -1.00 -4.56 12.41
N LEU A 36 -1.78 -5.26 11.60
CA LEU A 36 -1.44 -5.64 10.24
C LEU A 36 -2.41 -5.01 9.25
N GLY A 37 -1.89 -4.40 8.20
CA GLY A 37 -2.65 -4.28 6.96
C GLY A 37 -2.49 -5.59 6.20
N VAL A 38 -3.59 -6.11 5.66
CA VAL A 38 -3.60 -7.36 4.91
C VAL A 38 -4.23 -7.14 3.53
N GLN A 39 -3.78 -7.92 2.56
CA GLN A 39 -4.30 -7.95 1.21
C GLN A 39 -4.66 -9.38 0.86
N TYR A 40 -5.94 -9.64 0.67
CA TYR A 40 -6.43 -10.90 0.15
C TYR A 40 -6.70 -10.79 -1.35
N VAL A 41 -6.80 -11.93 -1.99
CA VAL A 41 -7.39 -12.09 -3.31
C VAL A 41 -8.55 -13.06 -3.20
N ASP A 42 -9.68 -12.68 -3.79
CA ASP A 42 -10.89 -13.50 -3.84
C ASP A 42 -10.82 -14.55 -4.96
N ALA A 43 -11.79 -15.46 -5.02
CA ALA A 43 -11.80 -16.53 -6.03
C ALA A 43 -11.93 -16.02 -7.49
N ALA A 44 -12.37 -14.78 -7.68
CA ALA A 44 -12.44 -14.10 -8.97
C ALA A 44 -11.17 -13.28 -9.30
N GLY A 45 -10.16 -13.29 -8.43
CA GLY A 45 -8.91 -12.57 -8.62
C GLY A 45 -8.93 -11.11 -8.14
N HIS A 46 -10.01 -10.64 -7.53
CA HIS A 46 -10.11 -9.27 -7.03
C HIS A 46 -9.31 -9.09 -5.74
N THR A 47 -8.65 -7.94 -5.61
CA THR A 47 -7.95 -7.56 -4.39
C THR A 47 -8.95 -7.11 -3.33
N ILE A 48 -8.91 -7.74 -2.16
CA ILE A 48 -9.69 -7.37 -0.97
C ILE A 48 -8.75 -6.90 0.14
N PRO A 49 -8.64 -5.58 0.37
CA PRO A 49 -7.85 -5.03 1.47
C PRO A 49 -8.51 -5.32 2.82
N GLY A 50 -7.71 -5.42 3.88
CA GLY A 50 -8.25 -5.55 5.23
C GLY A 50 -7.27 -5.12 6.32
N GLN A 51 -7.77 -5.13 7.55
CA GLN A 51 -7.01 -4.80 8.74
C GLN A 51 -7.24 -5.86 9.81
N TRP A 52 -6.14 -6.33 10.40
CA TRP A 52 -6.13 -7.18 11.58
C TRP A 52 -5.49 -6.41 12.73
N HIS A 53 -6.06 -6.58 13.93
CA HIS A 53 -5.50 -6.06 15.18
C HIS A 53 -5.29 -7.23 16.14
N ALA A 54 -4.22 -7.15 16.93
CA ALA A 54 -3.93 -8.13 17.97
C ALA A 54 -5.04 -8.21 19.02
N ASP A 55 -5.69 -7.07 19.30
CA ASP A 55 -6.91 -7.02 20.10
C ASP A 55 -8.16 -7.15 19.21
N THR A 56 -8.96 -8.19 19.46
CA THR A 56 -10.22 -8.43 18.75
C THR A 56 -11.26 -7.32 19.00
N ALA A 57 -11.21 -6.66 20.16
CA ALA A 57 -12.10 -5.54 20.47
C ALA A 57 -11.81 -4.33 19.57
N GLU A 58 -10.53 -4.05 19.28
CA GLU A 58 -10.13 -3.01 18.30
C GLU A 58 -10.62 -3.35 16.90
N THR A 59 -10.48 -4.61 16.47
CA THR A 59 -10.98 -5.08 15.16
C THR A 59 -12.51 -4.88 15.05
N ARG A 60 -13.27 -5.30 16.06
CA ARG A 60 -14.73 -5.08 16.12
C ARG A 60 -15.10 -3.61 16.18
N SER A 61 -14.32 -2.79 16.90
CA SER A 61 -14.52 -1.34 16.97
C SER A 61 -14.34 -0.67 15.61
N LEU A 62 -13.29 -1.05 14.86
CA LEU A 62 -13.08 -0.57 13.50
C LEU A 62 -14.22 -0.97 12.57
N PHE A 63 -14.64 -2.23 12.59
CA PHE A 63 -15.78 -2.71 11.80
C PHE A 63 -17.04 -1.88 12.07
N ARG A 64 -17.44 -1.76 13.35
CA ARG A 64 -18.61 -0.95 13.75
C ARG A 64 -18.50 0.50 13.29
N LYS A 65 -17.30 1.08 13.38
CA LYS A 65 -17.04 2.45 12.93
C LYS A 65 -17.28 2.60 11.43
N LEU A 66 -16.73 1.70 10.60
CA LEU A 66 -16.90 1.74 9.16
C LEU A 66 -18.36 1.53 8.75
N THR A 67 -19.05 0.55 9.34
CA THR A 67 -20.46 0.27 9.07
C THR A 67 -21.36 1.45 9.45
N ARG A 68 -21.13 2.09 10.61
CA ARG A 68 -21.87 3.29 11.03
C ARG A 68 -21.66 4.48 10.09
N GLN A 69 -20.53 4.53 9.38
CA GLN A 69 -20.24 5.53 8.36
C GLN A 69 -20.77 5.14 6.98
N GLY A 70 -21.56 4.07 6.87
CA GLY A 70 -22.16 3.62 5.61
C GLY A 70 -21.21 2.87 4.69
N HIS A 71 -20.00 2.53 5.14
CA HIS A 71 -19.08 1.74 4.34
C HIS A 71 -19.44 0.26 4.34
N SER A 72 -19.28 -0.40 3.19
CA SER A 72 -19.51 -1.84 3.01
C SER A 72 -18.38 -2.71 3.57
N ALA A 73 -17.95 -2.48 4.82
CA ALA A 73 -16.96 -3.31 5.48
C ALA A 73 -17.55 -4.68 5.86
N LEU A 74 -16.71 -5.71 5.91
CA LEU A 74 -17.08 -7.04 6.44
C LEU A 74 -16.20 -7.38 7.64
N LEU A 75 -16.76 -8.11 8.59
CA LEU A 75 -15.97 -8.80 9.61
C LEU A 75 -15.81 -10.25 9.18
N ALA A 76 -14.58 -10.74 9.15
CA ALA A 76 -14.26 -12.11 8.74
C ALA A 76 -13.43 -12.82 9.81
N GLU A 77 -13.66 -14.12 9.93
CA GLU A 77 -12.89 -15.02 10.78
C GLU A 77 -11.74 -15.62 9.97
N ALA A 78 -10.55 -15.60 10.56
CA ALA A 78 -9.34 -16.21 10.03
C ALA A 78 -8.73 -17.02 11.18
N GLY A 79 -9.04 -18.31 11.24
CA GLY A 79 -8.80 -19.14 12.44
C GLY A 79 -9.45 -18.52 13.68
N GLU A 80 -8.66 -18.32 14.74
CA GLU A 80 -9.12 -17.67 15.99
C GLU A 80 -9.06 -16.12 15.94
N SER A 81 -8.65 -15.56 14.80
CA SER A 81 -8.51 -14.11 14.62
C SER A 81 -9.68 -13.50 13.85
N LEU A 82 -9.87 -12.19 14.04
CA LEU A 82 -10.81 -11.39 13.27
C LEU A 82 -10.08 -10.43 12.33
N VAL A 83 -10.64 -10.23 11.15
CA VAL A 83 -10.16 -9.28 10.15
C VAL A 83 -11.30 -8.40 9.69
N VAL A 84 -11.08 -7.09 9.64
CA VAL A 84 -11.99 -6.17 8.95
C VAL A 84 -11.62 -6.12 7.49
N LEU A 85 -12.45 -6.66 6.62
CA LEU A 85 -12.30 -6.54 5.16
C LEU A 85 -12.94 -5.24 4.68
N GLN A 86 -12.30 -4.60 3.72
CA GLN A 86 -12.66 -3.27 3.22
C GLN A 86 -12.86 -3.30 1.69
N PRO A 87 -13.81 -4.11 1.19
CA PRO A 87 -14.11 -4.15 -0.24
C PRO A 87 -14.63 -2.80 -0.73
N GLY A 88 -14.52 -2.55 -2.05
CA GLY A 88 -15.07 -1.35 -2.67
C GLY A 88 -14.55 -0.02 -2.10
N GLY A 89 -13.41 -0.02 -1.38
CA GLY A 89 -12.87 1.19 -0.78
C GLY A 89 -13.52 1.61 0.54
N ALA A 90 -14.06 0.67 1.31
CA ALA A 90 -14.61 0.89 2.65
C ALA A 90 -13.56 1.38 3.66
N GLU A 91 -13.15 2.65 3.55
CA GLU A 91 -12.05 3.26 4.29
C GLU A 91 -12.38 4.72 4.65
N ASN A 92 -12.44 5.01 5.95
CA ASN A 92 -12.84 6.33 6.42
C ASN A 92 -11.72 7.37 6.43
N LYS A 93 -10.46 6.97 6.31
CA LYS A 93 -9.33 7.91 6.25
C LYS A 93 -8.98 8.32 4.81
N LEU A 94 -9.58 7.68 3.80
CA LEU A 94 -9.32 7.89 2.38
C LEU A 94 -10.66 8.18 1.66
N PRO A 95 -11.28 9.35 1.87
CA PRO A 95 -12.67 9.61 1.50
C PRO A 95 -12.93 9.43 -0.02
N ALA A 96 -11.97 9.81 -0.87
CA ALA A 96 -12.08 9.62 -2.31
C ALA A 96 -12.10 8.15 -2.80
N LEU A 97 -11.66 7.18 -1.98
CA LEU A 97 -11.35 5.84 -2.46
C LEU A 97 -12.58 5.07 -2.97
N ALA A 98 -13.71 5.13 -2.25
CA ALA A 98 -14.91 4.41 -2.65
C ALA A 98 -15.46 4.96 -3.98
N ALA A 99 -15.52 6.28 -4.13
CA ALA A 99 -15.95 6.93 -5.36
C ALA A 99 -15.05 6.58 -6.55
N LEU A 100 -13.72 6.50 -6.34
CA LEU A 100 -12.79 6.08 -7.38
C LEU A 100 -13.04 4.65 -7.85
N LEU A 101 -13.24 3.71 -6.92
CA LEU A 101 -13.45 2.30 -7.24
C LEU A 101 -14.84 2.01 -7.83
N ALA A 102 -15.81 2.90 -7.61
CA ALA A 102 -17.11 2.84 -8.27
C ALA A 102 -17.06 3.22 -9.77
N ARG A 103 -15.96 3.83 -10.25
CA ARG A 103 -15.81 4.19 -11.66
C ARG A 103 -15.65 2.93 -12.52
N ARG A 104 -16.35 2.88 -13.65
CA ARG A 104 -16.25 1.78 -14.61
C ARG A 104 -14.79 1.58 -15.06
N GLY A 105 -14.30 0.35 -14.96
CA GLY A 105 -12.93 0.00 -15.37
C GLY A 105 -11.84 0.45 -14.39
N ALA A 106 -12.20 0.97 -13.21
CA ALA A 106 -11.23 1.24 -12.15
C ALA A 106 -10.68 -0.07 -11.57
N VAL A 107 -9.36 -0.14 -11.39
CA VAL A 107 -8.69 -1.32 -10.82
C VAL A 107 -7.86 -0.90 -9.63
N LEU A 108 -8.08 -1.54 -8.48
CA LEU A 108 -7.27 -1.30 -7.29
C LEU A 108 -5.87 -1.91 -7.46
N VAL A 109 -4.84 -1.07 -7.52
CA VAL A 109 -3.44 -1.50 -7.68
C VAL A 109 -2.80 -1.83 -6.34
N THR A 110 -3.02 -0.95 -5.36
CA THR A 110 -2.56 -1.16 -3.99
C THR A 110 -3.46 -0.42 -3.01
N HIS A 111 -3.72 -1.01 -1.86
CA HIS A 111 -4.36 -0.34 -0.74
C HIS A 111 -3.60 -0.68 0.52
N ARG A 112 -3.09 0.35 1.20
CA ARG A 112 -2.57 0.26 2.56
C ARG A 112 -3.60 0.93 3.47
N PRO A 113 -4.47 0.15 4.13
CA PRO A 113 -5.56 0.68 4.91
C PRO A 113 -5.14 1.77 5.89
N GLY A 114 -6.02 2.77 5.98
CA GLY A 114 -5.79 3.99 6.74
C GLY A 114 -4.58 4.81 6.30
N ARG A 115 -3.87 4.52 5.20
CA ARG A 115 -2.66 5.27 4.79
C ARG A 115 -2.78 5.85 3.39
N ARG A 116 -3.00 4.98 2.40
CA ARG A 116 -3.09 5.35 0.98
C ARG A 116 -3.63 4.20 0.14
N ALA A 117 -4.21 4.53 -1.00
CA ALA A 117 -4.50 3.59 -2.06
C ALA A 117 -4.07 4.17 -3.42
N VAL A 118 -3.84 3.28 -4.39
CA VAL A 118 -3.64 3.64 -5.79
C VAL A 118 -4.62 2.85 -6.63
N VAL A 119 -5.37 3.57 -7.46
CA VAL A 119 -6.37 3.04 -8.36
C VAL A 119 -5.92 3.36 -9.79
N GLN A 120 -5.86 2.35 -10.64
CA GLN A 120 -5.71 2.52 -12.07
C GLN A 120 -7.07 2.92 -12.65
N LEU A 121 -7.07 3.96 -13.48
CA LEU A 121 -8.25 4.47 -14.17
C LEU A 121 -8.06 4.30 -15.66
N ALA A 122 -9.07 3.75 -16.33
CA ALA A 122 -9.16 3.79 -17.79
C ALA A 122 -9.43 5.24 -18.23
N ALA A 123 -8.65 5.74 -19.18
CA ALA A 123 -8.87 7.02 -19.82
C ALA A 123 -8.80 6.88 -21.36
N ALA A 124 -9.41 7.83 -22.08
CA ALA A 124 -9.40 7.84 -23.54
C ALA A 124 -7.98 7.89 -24.12
N GLU A 125 -7.06 8.58 -23.44
CA GLU A 125 -5.68 8.83 -23.88
C GLU A 125 -4.64 7.97 -23.13
N GLY A 126 -5.04 6.80 -22.62
CA GLY A 126 -4.15 5.84 -21.97
C GLY A 126 -4.50 5.57 -20.50
N VAL A 127 -3.49 5.25 -19.70
CA VAL A 127 -3.67 4.84 -18.30
C VAL A 127 -3.35 5.99 -17.35
N ARG A 128 -4.29 6.29 -16.45
CA ARG A 128 -4.08 7.20 -15.31
C ARG A 128 -4.05 6.41 -14.01
N PHE A 129 -3.35 6.96 -13.02
CA PHE A 129 -3.38 6.46 -11.66
C PHE A 129 -3.89 7.54 -10.72
N ALA A 130 -4.92 7.21 -9.95
CA ALA A 130 -5.43 8.03 -8.86
C ALA A 130 -4.86 7.52 -7.53
N LYS A 131 -4.21 8.41 -6.79
CA LYS A 131 -3.67 8.14 -5.46
C LYS A 131 -4.58 8.77 -4.42
N ALA A 132 -5.35 7.93 -3.73
CA ALA A 132 -6.15 8.34 -2.59
C ALA A 132 -5.26 8.35 -1.32
N LEU A 133 -5.26 9.48 -0.64
CA LEU A 133 -4.49 9.78 0.57
C LEU A 133 -5.42 10.24 1.67
N ARG A 134 -4.88 10.39 2.88
CA ARG A 134 -5.53 11.24 3.88
C ARG A 134 -5.47 12.70 3.38
N PRO A 135 -6.55 13.50 3.49
CA PRO A 135 -6.55 14.91 3.10
C PRO A 135 -5.36 15.70 3.65
N SER A 136 -5.07 15.53 4.94
CA SER A 136 -3.93 16.16 5.63
C SER A 136 -2.53 15.81 5.08
N ARG A 137 -2.44 14.88 4.12
CA ARG A 137 -1.18 14.46 3.49
C ARG A 137 -1.07 14.88 2.02
N ALA A 138 -2.16 15.27 1.37
CA ALA A 138 -2.18 15.52 -0.06
C ALA A 138 -1.28 16.68 -0.46
N GLY A 139 -1.43 17.86 0.15
CA GLY A 139 -0.58 19.02 -0.15
C GLY A 139 0.90 18.76 0.02
N ARG A 140 1.30 17.99 1.04
CA ARG A 140 2.70 17.61 1.23
C ARG A 140 3.21 16.70 0.10
N VAL A 141 2.41 15.74 -0.34
CA VAL A 141 2.78 14.84 -1.45
C VAL A 141 2.81 15.60 -2.78
N LEU A 142 1.88 16.51 -3.00
CA LEU A 142 1.84 17.37 -4.18
C LEU A 142 3.09 18.25 -4.26
N ARG A 143 3.45 18.94 -3.16
CA ARG A 143 4.69 19.76 -3.09
C ARG A 143 5.94 18.93 -3.33
N ALA A 144 6.03 17.74 -2.75
CA ALA A 144 7.16 16.84 -2.96
C ALA A 144 7.27 16.37 -4.42
N ASN A 145 6.14 16.04 -5.07
CA ASN A 145 6.13 15.61 -6.47
C ASN A 145 6.55 16.76 -7.41
N ARG A 146 6.02 17.98 -7.22
CA ARG A 146 6.44 19.15 -7.99
C ARG A 146 7.93 19.46 -7.84
N PHE A 147 8.46 19.32 -6.62
CA PHE A 147 9.89 19.48 -6.39
C PHE A 147 10.72 18.43 -7.14
N VAL A 148 10.29 17.17 -7.09
CA VAL A 148 10.95 16.07 -7.82
C VAL A 148 10.85 16.28 -9.33
N GLU A 149 9.75 16.83 -9.85
CA GLU A 149 9.60 17.19 -11.26
C GLU A 149 10.61 18.25 -11.70
N VAL A 150 10.82 19.30 -10.89
CA VAL A 150 11.85 20.30 -11.14
C VAL A 150 13.26 19.71 -11.06
N LEU A 151 13.54 18.85 -10.08
CA LEU A 151 14.85 18.18 -9.98
C LEU A 151 15.11 17.21 -11.14
N ALA A 152 14.04 16.58 -11.63
CA ALA A 152 14.13 15.60 -12.70
C ALA A 152 14.26 16.25 -14.07
N ASP A 153 14.15 17.59 -14.20
CA ASP A 153 14.12 18.36 -15.46
C ASP A 153 15.31 17.99 -16.37
N ARG A 154 15.09 16.92 -17.16
CA ARG A 154 15.94 16.23 -18.16
C ARG A 154 16.75 15.01 -17.72
N ALA A 155 16.80 14.66 -16.44
CA ALA A 155 17.58 13.50 -15.99
C ALA A 155 16.81 12.17 -16.08
N PHE A 156 15.51 12.18 -15.75
CA PHE A 156 14.67 10.98 -15.78
C PHE A 156 13.17 11.34 -15.78
N GLY A 157 12.33 10.40 -16.22
CA GLY A 157 10.88 10.58 -16.22
C GLY A 157 10.27 10.47 -14.82
N VAL A 158 9.36 11.39 -14.50
CA VAL A 158 8.55 11.35 -13.27
C VAL A 158 7.07 11.38 -13.62
N ALA A 159 6.24 10.72 -12.80
CA ALA A 159 4.80 10.79 -12.98
C ALA A 159 4.32 12.20 -12.65
N VAL A 160 3.79 12.88 -13.67
CA VAL A 160 3.22 14.23 -13.56
C VAL A 160 1.83 14.14 -12.94
N ILE A 161 1.58 14.94 -11.91
CA ILE A 161 0.24 15.12 -11.34
C ILE A 161 -0.55 16.04 -12.27
N GLU A 162 -1.58 15.50 -12.92
CA GLU A 162 -2.46 16.23 -13.83
C GLU A 162 -3.58 16.94 -13.07
N GLU A 163 -4.09 16.31 -12.00
CA GLU A 163 -5.18 16.83 -11.18
C GLU A 163 -4.90 16.58 -9.70
N ALA A 164 -5.29 17.54 -8.85
CA ALA A 164 -5.18 17.42 -7.41
C ALA A 164 -6.44 17.99 -6.73
N ASP A 165 -7.04 17.20 -5.86
CA ASP A 165 -8.04 17.62 -4.89
C ASP A 165 -7.47 17.36 -3.50
N GLU A 166 -6.88 18.38 -2.89
CA GLU A 166 -6.26 18.26 -1.58
C GLU A 166 -7.29 18.04 -0.46
N ALA A 167 -8.52 18.55 -0.63
CA ALA A 167 -9.59 18.44 0.36
C ALA A 167 -10.08 16.99 0.48
N GLU A 168 -10.19 16.28 -0.64
CA GLU A 168 -10.53 14.86 -0.67
C GLU A 168 -9.31 13.92 -0.59
N GLY A 169 -8.11 14.50 -0.61
CA GLY A 169 -6.87 13.75 -0.54
C GLY A 169 -6.55 12.97 -1.81
N LEU A 170 -6.95 13.47 -2.98
CA LEU A 170 -6.85 12.79 -4.26
C LEU A 170 -5.80 13.44 -5.17
N LEU A 171 -4.88 12.64 -5.71
CA LEU A 171 -3.93 13.08 -6.74
C LEU A 171 -4.02 12.15 -7.95
N THR A 172 -4.32 12.68 -9.13
CA THR A 172 -4.34 11.92 -10.40
C THR A 172 -3.06 12.19 -11.17
N MET A 173 -2.40 11.13 -11.65
CA MET A 173 -1.16 11.21 -12.40
C MET A 173 -1.20 10.32 -13.64
N ARG A 174 -0.46 10.73 -14.67
CA ARG A 174 -0.27 9.93 -15.88
C ARG A 174 0.65 8.74 -15.59
N SER A 175 0.39 7.60 -16.23
CA SER A 175 1.35 6.48 -16.22
C SER A 175 2.65 6.89 -16.89
N LEU A 176 3.78 6.49 -16.30
CA LEU A 176 5.04 6.46 -17.03
C LEU A 176 5.04 5.28 -18.02
N PRO A 177 5.55 5.44 -19.25
CA PRO A 177 5.69 4.34 -20.18
C PRO A 177 6.79 3.36 -19.73
N GLY A 178 6.68 2.11 -20.17
CA GLY A 178 7.71 1.09 -19.97
C GLY A 178 7.36 0.04 -18.91
N ARG A 179 8.34 -0.81 -18.60
CA ARG A 179 8.22 -1.92 -17.65
C ARG A 179 9.01 -1.61 -16.38
N ASN A 180 8.51 -2.06 -15.23
CA ASN A 180 9.24 -1.90 -13.97
C ASN A 180 10.45 -2.85 -13.90
N LEU A 181 11.45 -2.49 -13.09
CA LEU A 181 12.69 -3.28 -12.93
C LEU A 181 12.43 -4.73 -12.48
N HIS A 182 11.39 -4.99 -11.68
CA HIS A 182 11.06 -6.37 -11.28
C HIS A 182 10.58 -7.24 -12.44
N ALA A 183 9.81 -6.67 -13.37
CA ALA A 183 9.39 -7.37 -14.58
C ALA A 183 10.59 -7.64 -15.50
N LEU A 184 11.52 -6.68 -15.63
CA LEU A 184 12.76 -6.89 -16.37
C LEU A 184 13.61 -7.99 -15.72
N ALA A 185 13.80 -7.96 -14.39
CA ALA A 185 14.59 -8.96 -13.68
C ALA A 185 14.11 -10.41 -13.91
N ARG A 186 12.81 -10.59 -14.09
CA ARG A 186 12.22 -11.92 -14.32
C ARG A 186 12.32 -12.37 -15.78
N ASP A 187 12.14 -11.45 -16.72
CA ASP A 187 11.85 -11.80 -18.10
C ASP A 187 13.00 -11.43 -19.08
N ASP A 188 13.93 -10.55 -18.68
CA ASP A 188 15.00 -10.01 -19.53
C ASP A 188 16.19 -9.50 -18.69
N ALA A 189 17.20 -10.37 -18.51
CA ALA A 189 18.36 -10.07 -17.67
C ALA A 189 19.22 -8.92 -18.22
N GLU A 190 19.34 -8.78 -19.54
CA GLU A 190 20.15 -7.73 -20.14
C GLU A 190 19.47 -6.35 -19.98
N ALA A 191 18.18 -6.26 -20.31
CA ALA A 191 17.41 -5.04 -20.08
C ALA A 191 17.31 -4.70 -18.59
N PHE A 192 17.29 -5.69 -17.71
CA PHE A 192 17.35 -5.47 -16.26
C PHE A 192 18.65 -4.79 -15.83
N VAL A 193 19.80 -5.30 -16.30
CA VAL A 193 21.11 -4.69 -16.00
C VAL A 193 21.17 -3.25 -16.51
N GLU A 194 20.72 -2.98 -17.74
CA GLU A 194 20.70 -1.61 -18.25
C GLU A 194 19.72 -0.71 -17.48
N GLY A 195 18.54 -1.23 -17.13
CA GLY A 195 17.59 -0.54 -16.27
C GLY A 195 18.19 -0.16 -14.90
N CYS A 196 18.97 -1.06 -14.29
CA CYS A 196 19.69 -0.79 -13.05
C CYS A 196 20.75 0.30 -13.23
N ARG A 197 21.50 0.30 -14.34
CA ARG A 197 22.47 1.37 -14.64
C ARG A 197 21.77 2.72 -14.85
N ALA A 198 20.66 2.74 -15.57
CA ALA A 198 19.85 3.94 -15.78
C ALA A 198 19.30 4.48 -14.45
N ALA A 199 18.78 3.62 -13.57
CA ALA A 199 18.35 3.99 -12.23
C ALA A 199 19.50 4.57 -11.40
N GLY A 200 20.70 3.99 -11.48
CA GLY A 200 21.90 4.52 -10.82
C GLY A 200 22.31 5.92 -11.31
N ARG A 201 22.19 6.18 -12.61
CA ARG A 201 22.42 7.53 -13.18
C ARG A 201 21.38 8.54 -12.67
N ALA A 202 20.11 8.15 -12.65
CA ALA A 202 19.02 8.98 -12.12
C ALA A 202 19.14 9.25 -10.61
N LEU A 203 19.54 8.26 -9.81
CA LEU A 203 19.80 8.45 -8.39
C LEU A 203 20.96 9.42 -8.14
N ARG A 204 22.02 9.33 -8.95
CA ARG A 204 23.15 10.26 -8.85
C ARG A 204 22.73 11.71 -9.11
N SER A 205 21.82 11.97 -10.05
CA SER A 205 21.31 13.33 -10.29
C SER A 205 20.42 13.85 -9.15
N LEU A 206 19.91 12.97 -8.29
CA LEU A 206 19.17 13.34 -7.09
C LEU A 206 20.06 13.68 -5.89
N HIS A 207 21.38 13.50 -5.98
CA HIS A 207 22.33 13.86 -4.93
C HIS A 207 22.60 15.38 -4.90
N VAL A 208 21.55 16.15 -4.61
CA VAL A 208 21.57 17.61 -4.46
C VAL A 208 21.23 18.00 -3.01
N PRO A 209 21.56 19.22 -2.56
CA PRO A 209 21.12 19.72 -1.26
C PRO A 209 19.59 19.61 -1.11
N ALA A 210 19.14 18.92 -0.06
CA ALA A 210 17.72 18.76 0.20
C ALA A 210 17.12 20.07 0.77
N PRO A 211 15.95 20.51 0.29
CA PRO A 211 15.24 21.63 0.91
C PRO A 211 14.92 21.39 2.38
N ALA A 212 15.01 22.43 3.20
CA ALA A 212 14.77 22.35 4.64
C ALA A 212 13.34 21.90 5.05
N TRP A 213 12.37 21.99 4.14
CA TRP A 213 10.99 21.55 4.39
C TRP A 213 10.77 20.05 4.16
N LEU A 214 11.74 19.33 3.56
CA LEU A 214 11.67 17.89 3.44
C LEU A 214 11.96 17.23 4.80
N PRO A 215 11.24 16.15 5.15
CA PRO A 215 11.61 15.35 6.30
C PRO A 215 13.03 14.82 6.15
N VAL A 216 13.84 14.96 7.20
CA VAL A 216 15.16 14.33 7.27
C VAL A 216 14.97 12.84 7.58
N HIS A 217 15.61 12.01 6.79
CA HIS A 217 15.73 10.57 7.02
C HIS A 217 17.21 10.22 7.01
N ASP A 218 17.84 10.38 8.17
CA ASP A 218 19.26 10.13 8.38
C ASP A 218 19.52 8.70 8.84
N ALA A 219 20.78 8.38 9.15
CA ALA A 219 21.17 7.07 9.65
C ALA A 219 20.43 6.69 10.95
N GLN A 220 20.16 7.66 11.83
CA GLN A 220 19.48 7.39 13.09
C GLN A 220 17.99 7.08 12.86
N ALA A 221 17.34 7.80 11.95
CA ALA A 221 15.98 7.52 11.51
C ALA A 221 15.88 6.14 10.84
N GLU A 222 16.89 5.75 10.05
CA GLU A 222 16.97 4.41 9.46
C GLU A 222 17.12 3.32 10.53
N ILE A 223 18.03 3.49 11.50
CA ILE A 223 18.21 2.55 12.61
C ILE A 223 16.90 2.39 13.41
N ALA A 224 16.26 3.50 13.78
CA ALA A 224 15.01 3.48 14.52
C ALA A 224 13.90 2.76 13.73
N MET A 225 13.79 3.03 12.42
CA MET A 225 12.86 2.32 11.55
C MET A 225 13.16 0.81 11.52
N LEU A 226 14.43 0.42 11.36
CA LEU A 226 14.84 -0.99 11.30
C LEU A 226 14.54 -1.71 12.61
N GLN A 227 14.76 -1.08 13.76
CA GLN A 227 14.41 -1.62 15.07
C GLN A 227 12.89 -1.83 15.21
N GLU A 228 12.07 -0.86 14.81
CA GLU A 228 10.60 -1.02 14.79
C GLU A 228 10.16 -2.17 13.87
N ARG A 229 10.83 -2.34 12.72
CA ARG A 229 10.55 -3.43 11.78
C ARG A 229 10.95 -4.77 12.35
N LEU A 230 12.10 -4.87 13.01
CA LEU A 230 12.57 -6.12 13.63
C LEU A 230 11.61 -6.57 14.74
N ALA A 231 11.17 -5.65 15.61
CA ALA A 231 10.16 -5.93 16.63
C ALA A 231 8.83 -6.42 16.01
N SER A 232 8.47 -5.90 14.83
CA SER A 232 7.31 -6.40 14.09
C SER A 232 7.54 -7.81 13.55
N VAL A 233 8.74 -8.12 13.02
CA VAL A 233 9.07 -9.47 12.52
C VAL A 233 9.03 -10.49 13.64
N GLU A 234 9.62 -10.20 14.79
CA GLU A 234 9.57 -11.06 15.99
C GLU A 234 8.13 -11.44 16.35
N ARG A 235 7.22 -10.48 16.30
CA ARG A 235 5.80 -10.70 16.61
C ARG A 235 5.06 -11.50 15.53
N PHE A 236 5.29 -11.19 14.26
CA PHE A 236 4.44 -11.67 13.16
C PHE A 236 4.97 -12.91 12.44
N VAL A 237 6.30 -13.07 12.42
CA VAL A 237 7.05 -14.11 11.71
C VAL A 237 8.26 -14.52 12.55
N PRO A 238 8.05 -15.12 13.75
CA PRO A 238 9.13 -15.41 14.70
C PRO A 238 10.22 -16.31 14.12
N GLU A 239 9.89 -17.18 13.17
CA GLU A 239 10.84 -18.06 12.49
C GLU A 239 11.85 -17.26 11.65
N LEU A 240 11.40 -16.19 10.98
CA LEU A 240 12.27 -15.29 10.24
C LEU A 240 13.16 -14.48 11.19
N HIS A 241 12.62 -14.06 12.34
CA HIS A 241 13.42 -13.40 13.37
C HIS A 241 14.56 -14.29 13.86
N SER A 242 14.27 -15.57 14.15
CA SER A 242 15.30 -16.55 14.53
C SER A 242 16.36 -16.74 13.44
N ALA A 243 15.96 -16.84 12.17
CA ALA A 243 16.90 -16.96 11.05
C ALA A 243 17.81 -15.72 10.90
N ILE A 244 17.25 -14.52 11.06
CA ILE A 244 18.00 -13.26 11.06
C ILE A 244 19.02 -13.25 12.21
N ALA A 245 18.59 -13.58 13.44
CA ALA A 245 19.46 -13.59 14.62
C ALA A 245 20.63 -14.59 14.48
N GLN A 246 20.36 -15.77 13.91
CA GLN A 246 21.39 -16.77 13.63
C GLN A 246 22.41 -16.25 12.60
N ALA A 247 21.95 -15.63 11.51
CA ALA A 247 22.85 -15.08 10.49
C ALA A 247 23.80 -14.01 11.04
N PHE A 248 23.34 -13.19 11.99
CA PHE A 248 24.17 -12.16 12.64
C PHE A 248 25.06 -12.68 13.77
N SER A 249 24.77 -13.85 14.34
CA SER A 249 25.62 -14.47 15.37
C SER A 249 26.82 -15.23 14.77
N LEU A 250 26.88 -15.34 13.45
CA LEU A 250 27.95 -15.99 12.67
C LEU A 250 28.95 -14.99 12.07
N VAL A 251 28.83 -13.70 12.40
CA VAL A 251 29.70 -12.59 11.96
C VAL A 251 30.43 -12.03 13.18
#